data_AF-A0A2N1V111-F1
#
_entry.id   AF-A0A2N1V111-F1
#
_cell.length_a   1.000
_cell.length_b   1.000
_cell.length_c   1.000
_cell.angle_alpha   90.00
_cell.angle_beta   90.00
_cell.angle_gamma   90.00
#
_symmetry.space_group_name_H-M   'P 1'
#
loop_
_entity.id
_entity.type
_entity.pdbx_description
1 polymer ?
#
loop_
_entity_poly.entity_id
_entity_poly.type
_entity_poly.pdbx_seq_one_letter_code
_entity_poly.pdbx_strand_id
1 'polypeptide(L)'
;MEKKIETLTSLDGRKFLHELYKKLKYENELSGLMILIICWKVCVFEKNPSKFVKTDVTILHKLGAWKGTTLWIEEIVNRHFYSTINSFVYFGAAILLVLIGVRKFSDAISTELVIGSIIFEASMLLLIFVVMLFSPDEDLIIDENESEESILIQEIGEIGTDFATAVSKLEDVSLELKNFNNSQAELINKLAEATNNISKAVSPSDEFIYNIKQTNEQLSNLRTQIESLTESTRSIREKDIRFEIRRELENLLIDRVRDNDTTEKKD
;
A
#
# COMPACT_ATOMS: atom_id res chain seq x y z
N MET A 1 -3.26 -20.08 7.42
CA MET A 1 -3.75 -18.75 7.84
C MET A 1 -5.19 -18.97 8.28
N GLU A 2 -5.47 -18.92 9.58
CA GLU A 2 -6.81 -19.23 10.12
C GLU A 2 -7.82 -18.16 9.64
N LYS A 3 -8.87 -18.58 8.93
CA LYS A 3 -9.91 -17.66 8.47
C LYS A 3 -10.88 -17.45 9.64
N LYS A 4 -10.93 -16.23 10.19
CA LYS A 4 -11.84 -15.88 11.30
C LYS A 4 -13.14 -15.33 10.72
N ILE A 5 -14.26 -16.00 11.01
CA ILE A 5 -15.59 -15.52 10.63
C ILE A 5 -16.26 -14.97 11.89
N GLU A 6 -16.67 -13.69 11.85
CA GLU A 6 -17.25 -13.02 13.01
C GLU A 6 -18.61 -13.62 13.41
N THR A 7 -19.49 -13.88 12.43
CA THR A 7 -20.81 -14.50 12.64
C THR A 7 -21.22 -15.37 11.44
N LEU A 8 -21.92 -16.48 11.68
CA LEU A 8 -22.47 -17.33 10.60
C LEU A 8 -23.59 -16.64 9.78
N THR A 9 -24.13 -15.52 10.28
CA THR A 9 -25.10 -14.69 9.56
C THR A 9 -24.46 -13.82 8.47
N SER A 10 -23.14 -13.63 8.47
CA SER A 10 -22.46 -12.85 7.43
C SER A 10 -22.42 -13.60 6.09
N LEU A 11 -22.22 -12.86 5.00
CA LEU A 11 -22.06 -13.44 3.65
C LEU A 11 -20.97 -14.52 3.60
N ASP A 12 -19.85 -14.30 4.32
CA ASP A 12 -18.77 -15.28 4.43
C ASP A 12 -19.18 -16.53 5.24
N GLY A 13 -20.03 -16.36 6.25
CA GLY A 13 -20.60 -17.46 7.04
C GLY A 13 -21.58 -18.33 6.24
N ARG A 14 -22.43 -17.71 5.42
CA ARG A 14 -23.34 -18.39 4.50
C ARG A 14 -22.59 -19.16 3.40
N LYS A 15 -21.57 -18.53 2.79
CA LYS A 15 -20.66 -19.20 1.83
C LYS A 15 -19.95 -20.41 2.47
N PHE A 16 -19.49 -20.28 3.71
CA PHE A 16 -18.89 -21.38 4.45
C PHE A 16 -19.86 -22.55 4.68
N LEU A 17 -21.13 -22.28 5.02
CA LEU A 17 -22.13 -23.34 5.20
C LEU A 17 -22.41 -24.12 3.91
N HIS A 18 -22.40 -23.43 2.76
CA HIS A 18 -22.54 -24.06 1.45
C HIS A 18 -21.33 -24.95 1.13
N GLU A 19 -20.11 -24.46 1.34
CA GLU A 19 -18.89 -25.27 1.18
C GLU A 19 -18.86 -26.47 2.12
N LEU A 20 -19.31 -26.29 3.37
CA LEU A 20 -19.42 -27.37 4.35
C LEU A 20 -20.40 -28.45 3.89
N TYR A 21 -21.58 -28.05 3.41
CA TYR A 21 -22.57 -28.99 2.88
C TYR A 21 -22.00 -29.77 1.68
N LYS A 22 -21.33 -29.07 0.74
CA LYS A 22 -20.70 -29.70 -0.43
C LYS A 22 -19.61 -30.69 -0.02
N LYS A 23 -18.73 -30.33 0.92
CA LYS A 23 -17.71 -31.26 1.45
C LYS A 23 -18.33 -32.48 2.13
N LEU A 24 -19.34 -32.28 2.97
CA LEU A 24 -20.01 -33.39 3.67
C LEU A 24 -20.73 -34.34 2.70
N LYS A 25 -21.30 -33.80 1.61
CA LYS A 25 -22.03 -34.58 0.61
C LYS A 25 -21.12 -35.32 -0.37
N TYR A 26 -20.08 -34.66 -0.88
CA TYR A 26 -19.26 -35.18 -1.98
C TYR A 26 -17.93 -35.79 -1.52
N GLU A 27 -17.30 -35.31 -0.44
CA GLU A 27 -16.02 -35.86 0.04
C GLU A 27 -16.21 -36.98 1.07
N ASN A 28 -17.22 -36.89 1.94
CA ASN A 28 -17.45 -37.87 3.00
C ASN A 28 -18.61 -38.85 2.72
N GLU A 29 -19.29 -38.73 1.57
CA GLU A 29 -20.42 -39.57 1.14
C GLU A 29 -21.47 -39.83 2.25
N LEU A 30 -21.73 -38.82 3.10
CA LEU A 30 -22.65 -38.99 4.21
C LEU A 30 -24.11 -39.00 3.73
N SER A 31 -24.97 -39.74 4.43
CA SER A 31 -26.40 -39.76 4.14
C SER A 31 -27.03 -38.37 4.37
N GLY A 32 -28.00 -37.98 3.53
CA GLY A 32 -28.59 -36.64 3.56
C GLY A 32 -29.15 -36.22 4.93
N LEU A 33 -29.69 -37.17 5.70
CA LEU A 33 -30.15 -36.93 7.07
C LEU A 33 -29.00 -36.65 8.05
N MET A 34 -27.87 -37.33 7.89
CA MET A 34 -26.69 -37.13 8.73
C MET A 34 -26.05 -35.77 8.45
N ILE A 35 -26.02 -35.35 7.18
CA ILE A 35 -25.56 -34.02 6.77
C ILE A 35 -26.44 -32.94 7.41
N LEU A 36 -27.77 -33.09 7.37
CA LEU A 36 -28.71 -32.17 7.98
C LEU A 36 -28.45 -31.99 9.49
N ILE A 37 -28.26 -33.08 10.22
CA ILE A 37 -28.00 -33.05 11.66
C ILE A 37 -26.63 -32.42 11.97
N ILE A 38 -25.60 -32.72 11.18
CA ILE A 38 -24.26 -32.15 11.38
C ILE A 38 -24.29 -30.65 11.11
N CYS A 39 -24.89 -30.22 9.99
CA CYS A 39 -24.97 -28.79 9.69
C CYS A 39 -25.84 -28.05 10.71
N TRP A 40 -26.93 -28.64 11.20
CA TRP A 40 -27.73 -28.05 12.28
C TRP A 40 -26.90 -27.86 13.56
N LYS A 41 -26.12 -28.89 13.95
CA LYS A 41 -25.23 -28.81 15.11
C LYS A 41 -24.17 -27.72 14.94
N VAL A 42 -23.59 -27.60 13.76
CA VAL A 42 -22.61 -26.55 13.42
C VAL A 42 -23.26 -25.16 13.52
N CYS A 43 -24.49 -24.98 13.02
CA CYS A 43 -25.21 -23.70 13.11
C CYS A 43 -25.60 -23.32 14.55
N VAL A 44 -25.93 -24.30 15.40
CA VAL A 44 -26.50 -24.05 16.74
C VAL A 44 -25.45 -24.04 17.86
N PHE A 45 -24.53 -25.00 17.88
CA PHE A 45 -23.71 -25.29 19.08
C PHE A 45 -22.22 -24.97 18.91
N GLU A 46 -21.68 -25.07 17.69
CA GLU A 46 -20.23 -25.16 17.49
C GLU A 46 -19.57 -23.80 17.20
N LYS A 47 -18.48 -23.49 17.93
CA LYS A 47 -17.56 -22.37 17.60
C LYS A 47 -16.40 -22.80 16.67
N ASN A 48 -16.12 -24.10 16.61
CA ASN A 48 -14.98 -24.68 15.90
C ASN A 48 -15.47 -25.83 15.00
N PRO A 49 -15.76 -25.57 13.71
CA PRO A 49 -16.13 -26.62 12.75
C PRO A 49 -15.00 -27.63 12.45
N SER A 50 -13.79 -27.38 12.94
CA SER A 50 -12.60 -28.23 12.78
C SER A 50 -12.74 -29.66 13.33
N LYS A 51 -13.74 -29.94 14.16
CA LYS A 51 -14.05 -31.31 14.63
C LYS A 51 -14.77 -32.18 13.59
N PHE A 52 -15.47 -31.57 12.64
CA PHE A 52 -16.30 -32.30 11.67
C PHE A 52 -15.71 -32.29 10.26
N VAL A 53 -14.98 -31.23 9.91
CA VAL A 53 -14.30 -31.10 8.62
C VAL A 53 -12.95 -30.41 8.86
N LYS A 54 -11.87 -30.91 8.25
CA LYS A 54 -10.53 -30.28 8.28
C LYS A 54 -10.59 -28.92 7.61
N THR A 55 -11.04 -27.92 8.36
CA THR A 55 -11.17 -26.55 7.89
C THR A 55 -10.68 -25.63 9.00
N ASP A 56 -9.67 -24.82 8.69
CA ASP A 56 -9.01 -23.89 9.62
C ASP A 56 -9.84 -22.60 9.78
N VAL A 57 -11.13 -22.77 10.07
CA VAL A 57 -12.09 -21.67 10.22
C VAL A 57 -12.61 -21.67 11.66
N THR A 58 -12.46 -20.53 12.33
CA THR A 58 -12.95 -20.34 13.70
C THR A 58 -14.09 -19.32 13.69
N ILE A 59 -15.22 -19.70 14.28
CA ILE A 59 -16.43 -18.88 14.35
C ILE A 59 -16.42 -18.11 15.68
N LEU A 60 -16.36 -16.79 15.62
CA LEU A 60 -16.12 -15.93 16.79
C LEU A 60 -17.33 -15.91 17.75
N HIS A 61 -18.55 -15.82 17.20
CA HIS A 61 -19.79 -15.71 17.98
C HIS A 61 -20.79 -16.84 17.70
N LYS A 62 -21.33 -17.43 18.78
CA LYS A 62 -22.42 -18.41 18.71
C LYS A 62 -23.72 -17.67 18.38
N LEU A 63 -24.43 -18.11 17.34
CA LEU A 63 -25.75 -17.57 16.97
C LEU A 63 -26.86 -17.98 17.96
N GLY A 64 -26.67 -19.08 18.71
CA GLY A 64 -27.67 -19.60 19.65
C GLY A 64 -28.73 -20.47 18.95
N ALA A 65 -29.52 -21.21 19.74
CA ALA A 65 -30.43 -22.25 19.22
C ALA A 65 -31.48 -21.73 18.24
N TRP A 66 -32.09 -20.56 18.51
CA TRP A 66 -33.12 -20.00 17.66
C TRP A 66 -32.56 -19.46 16.35
N LYS A 67 -31.60 -18.52 16.41
CA LYS A 67 -31.01 -17.93 15.20
C LYS A 67 -30.24 -18.96 14.36
N GLY A 68 -29.58 -19.93 14.99
CA GLY A 68 -28.89 -21.02 14.30
C GLY A 68 -29.85 -21.99 13.61
N THR A 69 -30.99 -22.31 14.23
CA THR A 69 -32.01 -23.17 13.60
C THR A 69 -32.71 -22.44 12.46
N THR A 70 -33.02 -21.14 12.60
CA THR A 70 -33.56 -20.33 11.51
C THR A 70 -32.62 -20.30 10.30
N LEU A 71 -31.33 -19.99 10.52
CA LEU A 71 -30.32 -19.98 9.47
C LEU A 71 -30.18 -21.36 8.80
N TRP A 72 -30.26 -22.44 9.58
CA TRP A 72 -30.21 -23.81 9.05
C TRP A 72 -31.43 -24.14 8.18
N ILE A 73 -32.63 -23.72 8.59
CA ILE A 73 -33.84 -23.90 7.78
C ILE A 73 -33.72 -23.09 6.48
N GLU A 74 -33.32 -21.82 6.58
CA GLU A 74 -33.19 -20.87 5.46
C GLU A 74 -32.19 -21.37 4.40
N GLU A 75 -30.97 -21.75 4.80
CA GLU A 75 -29.87 -22.03 3.86
C GLU A 75 -29.73 -23.50 3.46
N ILE A 76 -30.10 -24.44 4.34
CA ILE A 76 -29.83 -25.87 4.11
C ILE A 76 -31.12 -26.62 3.79
N VAL A 77 -32.13 -26.50 4.64
CA VAL A 77 -33.40 -27.23 4.45
C VAL A 77 -34.13 -26.69 3.23
N ASN A 78 -34.31 -25.38 3.15
CA ASN A 78 -35.03 -24.79 2.04
C ASN A 78 -34.28 -25.01 0.72
N ARG A 79 -32.97 -24.73 0.69
CA ARG A 79 -32.21 -24.83 -0.56
C ARG A 79 -32.07 -26.25 -1.11
N HIS A 80 -31.86 -27.26 -0.26
CA HIS A 80 -31.57 -28.63 -0.74
C HIS A 80 -32.73 -29.61 -0.59
N PHE A 81 -33.71 -29.33 0.28
CA PHE A 81 -34.78 -30.26 0.59
C PHE A 81 -36.18 -29.69 0.33
N TYR A 82 -36.34 -28.43 -0.08
CA TYR A 82 -37.67 -27.87 -0.39
C TYR A 82 -38.41 -28.66 -1.47
N SER A 83 -37.75 -28.94 -2.60
CA SER A 83 -38.35 -29.73 -3.70
C SER A 83 -38.74 -31.14 -3.23
N THR A 84 -37.90 -31.78 -2.42
CA THR A 84 -38.18 -33.09 -1.84
C THR A 84 -39.38 -33.05 -0.90
N ILE A 85 -39.41 -32.08 0.02
CA ILE A 85 -40.51 -31.86 0.99
C ILE A 85 -41.82 -31.59 0.24
N ASN A 86 -41.79 -30.72 -0.75
CA ASN A 86 -42.95 -30.36 -1.57
C ASN A 86 -43.47 -31.58 -2.34
N SER A 87 -42.58 -32.40 -2.90
CA SER A 87 -42.95 -33.65 -3.56
C SER A 87 -43.61 -34.66 -2.61
N PHE A 88 -43.12 -34.74 -1.36
CA PHE A 88 -43.76 -35.59 -0.34
C PHE A 88 -45.16 -35.12 0.04
N VAL A 89 -45.38 -33.82 0.13
CA VAL A 89 -46.71 -33.24 0.42
C VAL A 89 -47.67 -33.55 -0.72
N TYR A 90 -47.29 -33.30 -1.97
CA TYR A 90 -48.14 -33.63 -3.12
C TYR A 90 -48.41 -35.14 -3.25
N PHE A 91 -47.42 -35.96 -2.93
CA PHE A 91 -47.60 -37.40 -2.88
C PHE A 91 -48.55 -37.83 -1.75
N GLY A 92 -48.47 -37.19 -0.58
CA GLY A 92 -49.41 -37.37 0.54
C GLY A 92 -50.84 -37.04 0.13
N ALA A 93 -51.05 -35.88 -0.49
CA ALA A 93 -52.34 -35.47 -1.03
C ALA A 93 -52.90 -36.47 -2.05
N ALA A 94 -52.05 -36.99 -2.95
CA ALA A 94 -52.44 -38.00 -3.92
C ALA A 94 -52.87 -39.32 -3.24
N ILE A 95 -52.12 -39.79 -2.23
CA ILE A 95 -52.49 -40.97 -1.43
C ILE A 95 -53.82 -40.74 -0.71
N LEU A 96 -54.04 -39.56 -0.15
CA LEU A 96 -55.27 -39.22 0.57
C LEU A 96 -56.48 -39.28 -0.38
N LEU A 97 -56.36 -38.72 -1.58
CA LEU A 97 -57.39 -38.82 -2.62
C LEU A 97 -57.70 -40.27 -3.00
N VAL A 98 -56.67 -41.11 -3.15
CA VAL A 98 -56.84 -42.54 -3.43
C VAL A 98 -57.52 -43.26 -2.26
N LEU A 99 -57.12 -43.01 -1.01
CA LEU A 99 -57.70 -43.63 0.18
C LEU A 99 -59.16 -43.26 0.37
N ILE A 100 -59.51 -41.97 0.23
CA ILE A 100 -60.91 -41.52 0.27
C ILE A 100 -61.70 -42.11 -0.90
N GLY A 101 -61.10 -42.12 -2.09
CA GLY A 101 -61.70 -42.70 -3.29
C GLY A 101 -62.04 -44.17 -3.11
N VAL A 102 -61.08 -44.99 -2.68
CA VAL A 102 -61.27 -46.43 -2.48
C VAL A 102 -62.26 -46.69 -1.34
N ARG A 103 -62.21 -45.96 -0.23
CA ARG A 103 -63.19 -46.09 0.86
C ARG A 103 -64.63 -45.84 0.39
N LYS A 104 -64.84 -44.93 -0.56
CA LYS A 104 -66.18 -44.67 -1.12
C LYS A 104 -66.75 -45.88 -1.87
N PHE A 105 -65.90 -46.73 -2.44
CA PHE A 105 -66.29 -47.87 -3.28
C PHE A 105 -66.03 -49.23 -2.64
N SER A 106 -65.35 -49.28 -1.49
CA SER A 106 -64.96 -50.52 -0.81
C SER A 106 -64.84 -50.32 0.70
N ASP A 107 -65.47 -51.20 1.48
CA ASP A 107 -65.33 -51.25 2.94
C ASP A 107 -64.01 -51.88 3.42
N ALA A 108 -63.09 -52.18 2.49
CA ALA A 108 -61.79 -52.77 2.81
C ALA A 108 -60.86 -51.84 3.61
N ILE A 109 -61.14 -50.54 3.67
CA ILE A 109 -60.31 -49.55 4.37
C ILE A 109 -61.00 -49.14 5.68
N SER A 110 -60.28 -49.30 6.80
CA SER A 110 -60.79 -48.90 8.10
C SER A 110 -60.92 -47.38 8.24
N THR A 111 -61.92 -46.94 9.01
CA THR A 111 -62.13 -45.51 9.31
C THR A 111 -60.94 -44.90 10.04
N GLU A 112 -60.26 -45.68 10.89
CA GLU A 112 -59.06 -45.27 11.61
C GLU A 112 -57.90 -44.92 10.66
N LEU A 113 -57.70 -45.70 9.60
CA LEU A 113 -56.65 -45.46 8.61
C LEU A 113 -56.88 -44.13 7.87
N VAL A 114 -58.14 -43.83 7.51
CA VAL A 114 -58.48 -42.56 6.85
C VAL A 114 -58.32 -41.36 7.78
N ILE A 115 -58.68 -41.48 9.05
CA ILE A 115 -58.43 -40.40 10.03
C ILE A 115 -56.92 -40.22 10.23
N GLY A 116 -56.16 -41.32 10.32
CA GLY A 116 -54.71 -41.29 10.42
C GLY A 116 -54.04 -40.61 9.22
N SER A 117 -54.52 -40.87 7.98
CA SER A 117 -53.97 -40.23 6.78
C SER A 117 -54.27 -38.73 6.72
N ILE A 118 -55.46 -38.30 7.18
CA ILE A 118 -55.80 -36.87 7.28
C ILE A 118 -54.90 -36.15 8.29
N ILE A 119 -54.68 -36.74 9.47
CA ILE A 119 -53.78 -36.17 10.48
C ILE A 119 -52.35 -36.09 9.96
N PHE A 120 -51.89 -37.15 9.28
CA PHE A 120 -50.56 -37.19 8.68
C PHE A 120 -50.38 -36.12 7.59
N GLU A 121 -51.38 -35.94 6.74
CA GLU A 121 -51.39 -34.89 5.71
C GLU A 121 -51.36 -33.50 6.34
N ALA A 122 -52.17 -33.25 7.37
CA ALA A 122 -52.14 -31.98 8.09
C ALA A 122 -50.77 -31.69 8.71
N SER A 123 -50.06 -32.73 9.19
CA SER A 123 -48.68 -32.59 9.67
C SER A 123 -47.70 -32.25 8.55
N MET A 124 -47.85 -32.81 7.35
CA MET A 124 -47.01 -32.46 6.19
C MET A 124 -47.26 -31.02 5.72
N LEU A 125 -48.52 -30.60 5.67
CA LEU A 125 -48.90 -29.23 5.32
C LEU A 125 -48.35 -28.22 6.33
N LEU A 126 -48.37 -28.55 7.62
CA LEU A 126 -47.72 -27.74 8.65
C LEU A 126 -46.21 -27.66 8.42
N LEU A 127 -45.56 -28.77 8.05
CA LEU A 127 -44.12 -28.80 7.79
C LEU A 127 -43.75 -27.88 6.62
N ILE A 128 -44.45 -27.96 5.48
CA ILE A 128 -44.16 -27.07 4.34
C ILE A 128 -44.47 -25.62 4.67
N PHE A 129 -45.50 -25.34 5.47
CA PHE A 129 -45.78 -24.00 5.97
C PHE A 129 -44.61 -23.44 6.80
N VAL A 130 -44.05 -24.24 7.71
CA VAL A 130 -42.87 -23.83 8.50
C VAL A 130 -41.67 -23.58 7.60
N VAL A 131 -41.41 -24.43 6.61
CA VAL A 131 -40.29 -24.24 5.68
C VAL A 131 -40.47 -22.96 4.85
N MET A 132 -41.68 -22.70 4.34
CA MET A 132 -41.99 -21.48 3.61
C MET A 132 -41.90 -20.22 4.49
N LEU A 133 -42.31 -20.31 5.77
CA LEU A 133 -42.25 -19.19 6.72
C LEU A 133 -40.81 -18.73 7.00
N PHE A 134 -39.85 -19.64 6.88
CA PHE A 134 -38.41 -19.36 7.02
C PHE A 134 -37.68 -19.37 5.67
N SER A 135 -38.41 -19.27 4.56
CA SER A 135 -37.81 -19.07 3.24
C SER A 135 -37.24 -17.66 3.16
N PRO A 136 -36.00 -17.47 2.68
CA PRO A 136 -35.46 -16.13 2.48
C PRO A 136 -36.30 -15.39 1.45
N ASP A 137 -36.38 -14.06 1.58
CA ASP A 137 -36.89 -13.18 0.52
C ASP A 137 -36.09 -13.47 -0.76
N GLU A 138 -36.78 -13.50 -1.91
CA GLU A 138 -36.31 -14.00 -3.22
C GLU A 138 -35.00 -13.34 -3.73
N ASP A 139 -34.49 -12.33 -3.05
CA ASP A 139 -33.25 -11.59 -3.37
C ASP A 139 -31.95 -12.35 -3.07
N LEU A 140 -32.00 -13.51 -2.41
CA LEU A 140 -30.81 -14.34 -2.08
C LEU A 140 -30.85 -15.76 -2.67
N ILE A 141 -31.68 -15.98 -3.68
CA ILE A 141 -31.64 -17.22 -4.47
C ILE A 141 -30.38 -17.16 -5.34
N ILE A 142 -29.25 -17.66 -4.80
CA ILE A 142 -28.18 -18.17 -5.65
C ILE A 142 -28.74 -19.46 -6.26
N ASP A 143 -29.42 -19.32 -7.40
CA ASP A 143 -29.94 -20.47 -8.13
C ASP A 143 -28.76 -21.24 -8.72
N GLU A 144 -28.82 -22.58 -8.70
CA GLU A 144 -27.80 -23.43 -9.34
C GLU A 144 -27.88 -23.36 -10.89
N ASN A 145 -28.77 -22.52 -11.44
CA ASN A 145 -28.74 -22.04 -12.80
C ASN A 145 -28.48 -20.53 -12.79
N GLU A 146 -27.20 -20.12 -12.82
CA GLU A 146 -26.82 -18.73 -13.03
C GLU A 146 -27.55 -18.17 -14.26
N SER A 147 -28.53 -17.28 -14.05
CA SER A 147 -28.96 -16.39 -15.12
C SER A 147 -27.82 -15.41 -15.37
N GLU A 148 -27.51 -15.13 -16.64
CA GLU A 148 -26.50 -14.13 -17.04
C GLU A 148 -26.71 -12.79 -16.31
N GLU A 149 -27.95 -12.48 -15.95
CA GLU A 149 -28.36 -11.29 -15.18
C GLU A 149 -27.84 -11.30 -13.73
N SER A 150 -27.84 -12.46 -13.05
CA SER A 150 -27.29 -12.60 -11.69
C SER A 150 -25.77 -12.49 -11.66
N ILE A 151 -25.09 -13.06 -12.68
CA ILE A 151 -23.65 -12.90 -12.88
C ILE A 151 -23.34 -11.42 -13.12
N LEU A 152 -24.12 -10.74 -13.98
CA LEU A 152 -23.94 -9.31 -14.23
C LEU A 152 -24.11 -8.47 -12.96
N ILE A 153 -25.10 -8.76 -12.12
CA ILE A 153 -25.31 -8.01 -10.86
C ILE A 153 -24.14 -8.25 -9.90
N GLN A 154 -23.65 -9.49 -9.79
CA GLN A 154 -22.48 -9.80 -8.99
C GLN A 154 -21.22 -9.13 -9.52
N GLU A 155 -21.02 -9.14 -10.84
CA GLU A 155 -19.90 -8.49 -11.53
C GLU A 155 -19.98 -6.97 -11.38
N ILE A 156 -21.17 -6.37 -11.44
CA ILE A 156 -21.39 -4.94 -11.11
C ILE A 156 -21.06 -4.64 -9.65
N GLY A 157 -21.40 -5.55 -8.72
CA GLY A 157 -21.05 -5.43 -7.31
C GLY A 157 -19.53 -5.54 -7.06
N GLU A 158 -18.85 -6.42 -7.78
CA GLU A 158 -17.40 -6.57 -7.77
C GLU A 158 -16.73 -5.34 -8.38
N ILE A 159 -17.22 -4.84 -9.52
CA ILE A 159 -16.80 -3.58 -10.15
C ILE A 159 -16.98 -2.41 -9.18
N GLY A 160 -18.10 -2.34 -8.45
CA GLY A 160 -18.33 -1.30 -7.45
C GLY A 160 -17.30 -1.34 -6.31
N THR A 161 -16.93 -2.54 -5.87
CA THR A 161 -15.91 -2.77 -4.82
C THR A 161 -14.51 -2.43 -5.33
N ASP A 162 -14.18 -2.83 -6.56
CA ASP A 162 -12.93 -2.53 -7.21
C ASP A 162 -12.80 -1.03 -7.51
N PHE A 163 -13.90 -0.37 -7.89
CA PHE A 163 -13.96 1.07 -8.10
C PHE A 163 -13.74 1.83 -6.80
N ALA A 164 -14.38 1.41 -5.70
CA ALA A 164 -14.13 2.00 -4.38
C ALA A 164 -12.66 1.83 -3.96
N THR A 165 -12.08 0.65 -4.21
CA THR A 165 -10.66 0.39 -3.94
C THR A 165 -9.75 1.26 -4.81
N ALA A 166 -10.08 1.44 -6.09
CA ALA A 166 -9.34 2.29 -7.01
C ALA A 166 -9.41 3.78 -6.60
N VAL A 167 -10.58 4.26 -6.17
CA VAL A 167 -10.75 5.62 -5.65
C VAL A 167 -9.91 5.84 -4.39
N SER A 168 -9.91 4.88 -3.46
CA SER A 168 -9.04 4.96 -2.27
C SER A 168 -7.56 5.01 -2.65
N LYS A 169 -7.11 4.19 -3.61
CA LYS A 169 -5.73 4.24 -4.11
C LYS A 169 -5.40 5.56 -4.80
N LEU A 170 -6.35 6.17 -5.50
CA LEU A 170 -6.16 7.51 -6.10
C LEU A 170 -6.05 8.60 -5.03
N GLU A 171 -6.77 8.46 -3.93
CA GLU A 171 -6.63 9.35 -2.77
C GLU A 171 -5.24 9.22 -2.14
N ASP A 172 -4.74 7.99 -1.98
CA ASP A 172 -3.37 7.74 -1.51
C ASP A 172 -2.32 8.35 -2.46
N VAL A 173 -2.47 8.15 -3.78
CA VAL A 173 -1.58 8.76 -4.80
C VAL A 173 -1.65 10.28 -4.75
N SER A 174 -2.83 10.87 -4.52
CA SER A 174 -2.99 12.31 -4.37
C SER A 174 -2.22 12.82 -3.14
N LEU A 175 -2.29 12.09 -2.03
CA LEU A 175 -1.56 12.41 -0.81
C LEU A 175 -0.04 12.29 -1.01
N GLU A 176 0.42 11.24 -1.70
CA GLU A 176 1.83 11.07 -2.07
C GLU A 176 2.33 12.19 -2.99
N LEU A 177 1.55 12.59 -4.00
CA LEU A 177 1.87 13.72 -4.87
C LEU A 177 1.98 15.04 -4.10
N LYS A 178 1.10 15.27 -3.12
CA LYS A 178 1.18 16.44 -2.25
C LYS A 178 2.46 16.45 -1.43
N ASN A 179 2.84 15.30 -0.86
CA ASN A 179 4.09 15.15 -0.13
C ASN A 179 5.31 15.34 -1.03
N PHE A 180 5.27 14.80 -2.25
CA PHE A 180 6.32 14.99 -3.25
C PHE A 180 6.47 16.45 -3.67
N ASN A 181 5.37 17.17 -3.84
CA ASN A 181 5.38 18.60 -4.13
C ASN A 181 6.01 19.42 -2.98
N ASN A 182 5.70 19.07 -1.73
CA ASN A 182 6.34 19.70 -0.56
C ASN A 182 7.85 19.43 -0.52
N SER A 183 8.28 18.20 -0.81
CA SER A 183 9.71 17.86 -0.90
C SER A 183 10.41 18.60 -2.04
N GLN A 184 9.74 18.80 -3.19
CA GLN A 184 10.27 19.64 -4.26
C GLN A 184 10.43 21.11 -3.83
N ALA A 185 9.45 21.67 -3.12
CA ALA A 185 9.55 23.03 -2.60
C ALA A 185 10.74 23.18 -1.64
N GLU A 186 10.98 22.19 -0.77
CA GLU A 186 12.16 22.16 0.10
C GLU A 186 13.47 22.06 -0.70
N LEU A 187 13.53 21.19 -1.72
CA LEU A 187 14.68 21.08 -2.61
C LEU A 187 14.97 22.39 -3.34
N ILE A 188 13.94 23.08 -3.85
CA ILE A 188 14.09 24.38 -4.51
C ILE A 188 14.68 25.41 -3.53
N ASN A 189 14.21 25.43 -2.28
CA ASN A 189 14.77 26.32 -1.26
C ASN A 189 16.24 26.02 -0.97
N LYS A 190 16.59 24.74 -0.80
CA LYS A 190 18.00 24.33 -0.60
C LYS A 190 18.86 24.66 -1.82
N LEU A 191 18.31 24.53 -3.02
CA LEU A 191 19.02 24.85 -4.26
C LEU A 191 19.21 26.36 -4.40
N ALA A 192 18.22 27.17 -4.04
CA ALA A 192 18.34 28.62 -3.98
C ALA A 192 19.40 29.06 -2.94
N GLU A 193 19.43 28.41 -1.77
CA GLU A 193 20.46 28.64 -0.75
C GLU A 193 21.85 28.26 -1.25
N ALA A 194 21.99 27.09 -1.88
CA ALA A 194 23.24 26.65 -2.49
C ALA A 194 23.70 27.60 -3.60
N THR A 195 22.80 28.05 -4.48
CA THR A 195 23.09 29.05 -5.51
C THR A 195 23.51 30.39 -4.91
N ASN A 196 22.87 30.84 -3.83
CA ASN A 196 23.28 32.05 -3.13
C ASN A 196 24.68 31.90 -2.50
N ASN A 197 24.95 30.76 -1.88
CA ASN A 197 26.27 30.47 -1.30
C ASN A 197 27.36 30.36 -2.38
N ILE A 198 27.06 29.75 -3.52
CA ILE A 198 27.96 29.70 -4.68
C ILE A 198 28.14 31.09 -5.26
N SER A 199 27.08 31.89 -5.40
CA SER A 199 27.18 33.28 -5.87
C SER A 199 28.07 34.12 -4.96
N LYS A 200 27.97 33.95 -3.63
CA LYS A 200 28.86 34.58 -2.66
C LYS A 200 30.31 34.08 -2.74
N ALA A 201 30.52 32.81 -3.10
CA ALA A 201 31.85 32.22 -3.22
C ALA A 201 32.53 32.55 -4.57
N VAL A 202 31.75 32.70 -5.64
CA VAL A 202 32.22 32.91 -7.02
C VAL A 202 32.27 34.40 -7.38
N SER A 203 31.46 35.25 -6.74
CA SER A 203 31.67 36.69 -6.80
C SER A 203 32.91 36.98 -5.95
N PRO A 204 34.04 37.45 -6.52
CA PRO A 204 35.18 37.81 -5.71
C PRO A 204 34.70 38.83 -4.69
N SER A 205 34.90 38.57 -3.40
CA SER A 205 34.50 39.52 -2.36
C SER A 205 35.11 40.88 -2.70
N ASP A 206 34.37 41.97 -2.45
CA ASP A 206 34.91 43.33 -2.64
C ASP A 206 36.26 43.48 -1.93
N GLU A 207 36.44 42.77 -0.82
CA GLU A 207 37.67 42.63 -0.07
C GLU A 207 38.81 41.97 -0.88
N PHE A 208 38.54 40.92 -1.66
CA PHE A 208 39.55 40.30 -2.52
C PHE A 208 39.99 41.21 -3.68
N ILE A 209 39.03 41.90 -4.33
CA ILE A 209 39.35 42.90 -5.37
C ILE A 209 40.12 44.08 -4.78
N TYR A 210 39.73 44.54 -3.59
CA TYR A 210 40.43 45.58 -2.84
C TYR A 210 41.86 45.16 -2.48
N ASN A 211 42.05 43.93 -1.99
CA ASN A 211 43.36 43.40 -1.65
C ASN A 211 44.26 43.27 -2.88
N ILE A 212 43.75 42.78 -4.02
CA ILE A 212 44.52 42.77 -5.28
C ILE A 212 44.91 44.18 -5.72
N LYS A 213 44.01 45.16 -5.59
CA LYS A 213 44.30 46.56 -5.93
C LYS A 213 45.39 47.16 -5.03
N GLN A 214 45.28 46.93 -3.71
CA GLN A 214 46.29 47.33 -2.73
C GLN A 214 47.64 46.66 -3.00
N THR A 215 47.66 45.35 -3.28
CA THR A 215 48.88 44.61 -3.62
C THR A 215 49.52 45.15 -4.91
N ASN A 216 48.73 45.47 -5.93
CA ASN A 216 49.23 46.10 -7.17
C ASN A 216 49.83 47.48 -6.92
N GLU A 217 49.21 48.29 -6.06
CA GLU A 217 49.72 49.60 -5.68
C GLU A 217 51.04 49.49 -4.90
N GLN A 218 51.12 48.55 -3.95
CA GLN A 218 52.34 48.25 -3.21
C GLN A 218 53.47 47.74 -4.13
N LEU A 219 53.16 46.88 -5.09
CA LEU A 219 54.10 46.41 -6.12
C LEU A 219 54.61 47.55 -7.00
N SER A 220 53.72 48.48 -7.38
CA SER A 220 54.10 49.67 -8.13
C SER A 220 55.05 50.56 -7.31
N ASN A 221 54.72 50.81 -6.05
CA ASN A 221 55.57 51.60 -5.16
C ASN A 221 56.93 50.95 -4.93
N LEU A 222 56.97 49.62 -4.74
CA LEU A 222 58.22 48.86 -4.63
C LEU A 222 59.06 48.99 -5.89
N ARG A 223 58.44 48.90 -7.08
CA ARG A 223 59.13 49.11 -8.35
C ARG A 223 59.77 50.51 -8.42
N THR A 224 59.03 51.56 -8.06
CA THR A 224 59.56 52.93 -8.06
C THR A 224 60.72 53.08 -7.05
N GLN A 225 60.62 52.44 -5.88
CA GLN A 225 61.72 52.43 -4.91
C GLN A 225 62.95 51.72 -5.47
N ILE A 226 62.80 50.58 -6.15
CA ILE A 226 63.90 49.87 -6.81
C ILE A 226 64.52 50.72 -7.92
N GLU A 227 63.72 51.42 -8.72
CA GLU A 227 64.22 52.35 -9.75
C GLU A 227 65.05 53.47 -9.12
N SER A 228 64.56 54.10 -8.04
CA SER A 228 65.29 55.15 -7.31
C SER A 228 66.57 54.65 -6.63
N LEU A 229 66.55 53.42 -6.11
CA LEU A 229 67.72 52.77 -5.51
C LEU A 229 68.77 52.47 -6.58
N THR A 230 68.33 51.99 -7.74
CA THR A 230 69.19 51.73 -8.90
C THR A 230 69.86 53.00 -9.38
N GLU A 231 69.11 54.10 -9.46
CA GLU A 231 69.63 55.42 -9.83
C GLU A 231 70.63 55.95 -8.79
N SER A 232 70.30 55.85 -7.51
CA SER A 232 71.20 56.23 -6.41
C SER A 232 72.50 55.44 -6.45
N THR A 233 72.42 54.12 -6.67
CA THR A 233 73.57 53.23 -6.80
C THR A 233 74.44 53.60 -8.00
N ARG A 234 73.81 53.94 -9.14
CA ARG A 234 74.52 54.42 -10.33
C ARG A 234 75.24 55.74 -10.05
N SER A 235 74.60 56.67 -9.36
CA SER A 235 75.21 57.95 -8.99
C SER A 235 76.41 57.79 -8.05
N ILE A 236 76.34 56.83 -7.11
CA ILE A 236 77.45 56.47 -6.21
C ILE A 236 78.59 55.90 -7.04
N ARG A 237 78.31 54.94 -7.92
CA ARG A 237 79.32 54.36 -8.82
C ARG A 237 80.01 55.42 -9.67
N GLU A 238 79.29 56.41 -10.19
CA GLU A 238 79.89 57.52 -10.93
C GLU A 238 80.74 58.45 -10.05
N LYS A 239 80.35 58.68 -8.80
CA LYS A 239 81.16 59.44 -7.84
C LYS A 239 82.44 58.69 -7.47
N ASP A 240 82.35 57.38 -7.24
CA ASP A 240 83.51 56.53 -6.94
C ASP A 240 84.48 56.47 -8.12
N ILE A 241 83.99 56.31 -9.35
CA ILE A 241 84.82 56.37 -10.56
C ILE A 241 85.52 57.73 -10.67
N ARG A 242 84.82 58.84 -10.44
CA ARG A 242 85.42 60.18 -10.45
C ARG A 242 86.46 60.37 -9.35
N PHE A 243 86.23 59.79 -8.17
CA PHE A 243 87.16 59.82 -7.06
C PHE A 243 88.44 59.05 -7.38
N GLU A 244 88.32 57.84 -7.92
CA GLU A 244 89.46 57.03 -8.36
C GLU A 244 90.24 57.71 -9.50
N ILE A 245 89.56 58.30 -10.48
CA ILE A 245 90.22 59.09 -11.54
C ILE A 245 90.98 60.29 -10.95
N ARG A 246 90.39 61.01 -9.99
CA ARG A 246 91.08 62.13 -9.32
C ARG A 246 92.32 61.65 -8.58
N ARG A 247 92.23 60.53 -7.86
CA ARG A 247 93.37 59.94 -7.15
C ARG A 247 94.49 59.53 -8.12
N GLU A 248 94.12 58.95 -9.26
CA GLU A 248 95.10 58.55 -10.28
C GLU A 248 95.75 59.75 -10.97
N LEU A 249 94.98 60.82 -11.21
CA LEU A 249 95.52 62.09 -11.72
C LEU A 249 96.44 62.78 -10.71
N GLU A 250 96.10 62.76 -9.42
CA GLU A 250 96.98 63.26 -8.35
C GLU A 250 98.28 62.45 -8.30
N ASN A 251 98.21 61.13 -8.38
CA ASN A 251 99.39 60.26 -8.44
C ASN A 251 100.25 60.57 -9.69
N LEU A 252 99.64 60.72 -10.87
CA LEU A 252 100.35 61.08 -12.11
C LEU A 252 100.99 62.48 -12.05
N LEU A 253 100.32 63.45 -11.41
CA LEU A 253 100.87 64.79 -11.22
C LEU A 253 102.04 64.77 -10.23
N ILE A 254 101.93 64.01 -9.13
CA ILE A 254 103.02 63.83 -8.17
C ILE A 254 104.21 63.15 -8.85
N ASP A 255 103.97 62.09 -9.63
CA ASP A 255 105.03 61.42 -10.40
C ASP A 255 105.68 62.37 -11.41
N ARG A 256 104.90 63.20 -12.11
CA ARG A 256 105.44 64.19 -13.07
C ARG A 256 106.21 65.33 -12.39
N VAL A 257 105.78 65.79 -11.22
CA VAL A 257 106.53 66.77 -10.41
C VAL A 257 107.84 66.16 -9.92
N ARG A 258 107.81 64.88 -9.53
CA ARG A 258 109.01 64.16 -9.07
C ARG A 258 110.02 63.89 -10.20
N ASP A 259 109.54 63.67 -11.43
CA ASP A 259 110.37 63.49 -12.62
C ASP A 259 111.02 64.83 -13.07
N ASN A 260 110.32 65.95 -12.88
CA ASN A 260 110.86 67.30 -13.10
C ASN A 260 111.93 67.69 -12.07
N ASP A 261 111.79 67.30 -10.80
CA ASP A 261 112.81 67.56 -9.76
C ASP A 261 114.12 66.79 -9.99
N THR A 262 114.11 65.70 -10.76
CA THR A 262 115.32 64.93 -11.09
C THR A 262 116.09 65.46 -12.30
N THR A 263 115.54 66.39 -13.08
CA THR A 263 116.24 66.99 -14.23
C THR A 263 116.91 68.34 -13.94
N GLU A 264 116.66 68.96 -12.78
CA GLU A 264 117.29 70.24 -12.36
C GLU A 264 118.53 70.11 -11.45
N LYS A 265 119.07 68.89 -11.23
CA LYS A 265 120.35 68.69 -10.51
C LYS A 265 121.37 67.89 -11.33
N LYS A 266 121.80 68.45 -12.46
CA LYS A 266 123.10 68.18 -13.09
C LYS A 266 123.53 69.40 -13.91
N ASP A 267 123.99 70.42 -13.20
CA ASP A 267 125.07 71.31 -13.63
C ASP A 267 126.16 71.26 -12.53
#